data_AF-A0AAP7BV95-F1
#
_entry.id   AF-A0AAP7BV95-F1
#
_cell.length_a   1.000
_cell.length_b   1.000
_cell.length_c   1.000
_cell.angle_alpha   90.00
_cell.angle_beta   90.00
_cell.angle_gamma   90.00
#
_symmetry.space_group_name_H-M   'P 1'
#
loop_
_entity.id
_entity.type
_entity.pdbx_description
1 polymer ?
#
loop_
_entity_poly.entity_id
_entity_poly.type
_entity_poly.pdbx_seq_one_letter_code
_entity_poly.pdbx_strand_id
1 'polypeptide(L)'
;MSKKLSELKDEDMLIVDGYVMSKEDFLNDLEFYKYKVDKVYTTTQYKAHIDAKNMLEDAFEREYDNNMYEGWFDNIVSDVTEEDIKDIQSILDRILSRSESTNICYREDEKVEIDL
;
A
#
# COMPACT_ATOMS: atom_id res chain seq x y z
N MET A 1 18.84 1.03 11.30
CA MET A 1 20.31 1.06 11.10
C MET A 1 20.54 1.35 9.62
N SER A 2 21.77 1.56 9.10
CA SER A 2 21.97 1.57 7.64
C SER A 2 22.34 0.17 7.17
N LYS A 3 21.74 -0.27 6.06
CA LYS A 3 22.04 -1.56 5.44
C LYS A 3 22.95 -1.35 4.24
N LYS A 4 23.96 -2.19 4.06
CA LYS A 4 24.89 -2.03 2.94
C LYS A 4 24.30 -2.59 1.65
N LEU A 5 24.55 -1.92 0.53
CA LEU A 5 24.10 -2.39 -0.79
C LEU A 5 24.68 -3.77 -1.13
N SER A 6 25.92 -4.03 -0.73
CA SER A 6 26.58 -5.33 -0.90
C SER A 6 25.89 -6.48 -0.16
N GLU A 7 25.14 -6.20 0.91
CA GLU A 7 24.41 -7.21 1.71
C GLU A 7 23.03 -7.57 1.15
N LEU A 8 22.53 -6.79 0.19
CA LEU A 8 21.24 -7.02 -0.48
C LEU A 8 21.38 -8.03 -1.61
N LYS A 9 20.30 -8.74 -1.91
CA LYS A 9 20.22 -9.62 -3.09
C LYS A 9 19.83 -8.83 -4.32
N ASP A 10 20.14 -9.35 -5.50
CA ASP A 10 19.89 -8.67 -6.77
C ASP A 10 18.38 -8.44 -7.00
N GLU A 11 17.55 -9.36 -6.53
CA GLU A 11 16.08 -9.27 -6.58
C GLU A 11 15.45 -8.37 -5.50
N ASP A 12 16.23 -7.87 -4.52
CA ASP A 12 15.68 -7.01 -3.48
C ASP A 12 15.21 -5.68 -4.08
N MET A 13 13.98 -5.28 -3.73
CA MET A 13 13.39 -4.03 -4.22
C MET A 13 13.89 -2.84 -3.40
N LEU A 14 14.30 -1.79 -4.10
CA LEU A 14 14.77 -0.52 -3.57
C LEU A 14 13.80 0.61 -3.94
N ILE A 15 13.74 1.63 -3.09
CA ILE A 15 13.21 2.96 -3.47
C ILE A 15 14.40 3.88 -3.69
N VAL A 16 14.51 4.42 -4.90
CA VAL A 16 15.56 5.35 -5.34
C VAL A 16 14.90 6.66 -5.76
N ASP A 17 14.95 7.67 -4.89
CA ASP A 17 14.33 8.99 -5.13
C ASP A 17 12.85 8.87 -5.57
N GLY A 18 12.09 7.99 -4.91
CA GLY A 18 10.67 7.73 -5.16
C GLY A 18 10.35 6.71 -6.25
N TYR A 19 11.35 6.19 -6.98
CA TYR A 19 11.16 5.12 -7.97
C TYR A 19 11.46 3.76 -7.35
N VAL A 20 10.63 2.77 -7.66
CA VAL A 20 10.81 1.39 -7.20
C VAL A 20 11.53 0.59 -8.28
N MET A 21 12.64 -0.06 -7.93
CA MET A 21 13.40 -0.92 -8.85
C MET A 21 14.18 -2.00 -8.09
N SER A 22 14.61 -3.06 -8.78
CA SER A 22 15.47 -4.07 -8.16
C SER A 22 16.88 -3.53 -7.91
N LYS A 23 17.64 -4.16 -7.01
CA LYS A 23 19.07 -3.87 -6.84
C LYS A 23 19.83 -4.05 -8.15
N GLU A 24 19.53 -5.11 -8.91
CA GLU A 24 20.17 -5.37 -10.21
C GLU A 24 19.97 -4.20 -11.17
N ASP A 25 18.73 -3.73 -11.33
CA ASP A 25 18.41 -2.59 -12.20
C ASP A 25 19.10 -1.31 -11.73
N PHE A 26 19.13 -1.07 -10.42
CA PHE A 26 19.85 0.07 -9.86
C PHE A 26 21.36 0.03 -10.16
N LEU A 27 21.99 -1.14 -10.07
CA LEU A 27 23.41 -1.31 -10.40
C LEU A 27 23.68 -1.13 -11.90
N ASN A 28 22.78 -1.63 -12.75
CA ASN A 28 22.87 -1.46 -14.21
C ASN A 28 22.76 0.02 -14.63
N ASP A 29 21.98 0.82 -13.89
CA ASP A 29 21.75 2.25 -14.15
C ASP A 29 22.52 3.18 -13.20
N LEU A 30 23.55 2.70 -12.50
CA LEU A 30 24.22 3.44 -11.42
C LEU A 30 24.72 4.84 -11.85
N GLU A 31 25.23 4.97 -13.08
CA GLU A 31 25.69 6.26 -13.62
C GLU A 31 24.58 7.32 -13.68
N PHE A 32 23.34 6.91 -13.91
CA PHE A 32 22.17 7.78 -13.89
C PHE A 32 21.78 8.17 -12.45
N TYR A 33 21.94 7.25 -11.50
CA TYR A 33 21.55 7.43 -10.10
C TYR A 33 22.68 7.89 -9.16
N LYS A 34 23.90 8.12 -9.65
CA LYS A 34 25.06 8.50 -8.80
C LYS A 34 24.87 9.75 -7.95
N TYR A 35 24.00 10.67 -8.36
CA TYR A 35 23.66 11.87 -7.58
C TYR A 35 22.47 11.68 -6.61
N LYS A 36 21.88 10.48 -6.62
CA LYS A 36 20.72 10.08 -5.81
C LYS A 36 21.06 9.01 -4.78
N VAL A 37 22.35 8.69 -4.60
CA VAL A 37 22.85 7.69 -3.64
C VAL A 37 22.39 7.95 -2.20
N ASP A 38 22.15 9.21 -1.84
CA ASP A 38 21.63 9.58 -0.52
C ASP A 38 20.14 9.33 -0.30
N LYS A 39 19.43 8.94 -1.36
CA LYS A 39 17.98 8.71 -1.40
C LYS A 39 17.65 7.28 -1.83
N VAL A 40 18.49 6.33 -1.42
CA VAL A 40 18.29 4.90 -1.67
C VAL A 40 17.87 4.24 -0.36
N TYR A 41 16.75 3.53 -0.40
CA TYR A 41 16.16 2.85 0.75
C TYR A 41 15.77 1.42 0.39
N THR A 42 15.90 0.50 1.36
CA THR A 42 15.22 -0.79 1.29
C THR A 42 13.71 -0.56 1.34
N THR A 43 12.96 -1.60 0.98
CA THR A 43 11.51 -1.51 0.92
C THR A 43 10.83 -2.48 1.85
N THR A 44 9.72 -2.03 2.43
CA THR A 44 8.69 -2.91 2.99
C THR A 44 7.49 -2.93 2.06
N GLN A 45 7.01 -4.13 1.73
CA GLN A 45 5.79 -4.31 0.96
C GLN A 45 4.57 -4.03 1.83
N TYR A 46 3.68 -3.17 1.33
CA TYR A 46 2.36 -2.95 1.87
C TYR A 46 1.33 -3.51 0.88
N LYS A 47 0.49 -4.43 1.35
CA LYS A 47 -0.69 -4.90 0.59
C LYS A 47 -1.88 -4.05 0.96
N ALA A 48 -2.63 -3.55 -0.03
CA ALA A 48 -3.85 -2.83 0.31
C ALA A 48 -4.83 -3.77 0.99
N HIS A 49 -5.46 -3.27 2.04
CA HIS A 49 -6.48 -3.97 2.81
C HIS A 49 -7.65 -3.01 2.95
N ILE A 50 -8.79 -3.39 2.37
CA ILE A 50 -10.03 -2.62 2.44
C ILE A 50 -10.92 -3.33 3.45
N ASP A 51 -11.34 -2.60 4.47
CA ASP A 51 -12.30 -3.07 5.45
C ASP A 51 -13.72 -2.72 4.96
N ALA A 52 -14.56 -3.75 4.79
CA ALA A 52 -15.90 -3.60 4.25
C ALA A 52 -16.80 -2.72 5.13
N LYS A 53 -16.64 -2.79 6.46
CA LYS A 53 -17.45 -2.03 7.40
C LYS A 53 -17.12 -0.54 7.31
N ASN A 54 -15.84 -0.18 7.40
CA ASN A 54 -15.39 1.20 7.25
C ASN A 54 -15.78 1.76 5.87
N MET A 55 -15.66 0.95 4.80
CA MET A 55 -16.08 1.36 3.45
C MET A 55 -17.58 1.71 3.38
N LEU A 56 -18.43 0.93 4.07
CA LEU A 56 -19.87 1.20 4.15
C LEU A 56 -20.17 2.43 5.01
N GLU A 57 -19.55 2.54 6.18
CA GLU A 57 -19.71 3.70 7.07
C GLU A 57 -19.31 5.00 6.36
N ASP A 58 -18.17 5.04 5.69
CA ASP A 58 -17.72 6.18 4.87
C ASP A 58 -18.70 6.50 3.72
N ALA A 59 -19.37 5.49 3.16
CA ALA A 59 -20.37 5.69 2.12
C ALA A 59 -21.67 6.28 2.68
N PHE A 60 -22.14 5.81 3.82
CA PHE A 60 -23.32 6.34 4.49
C PHE A 60 -23.08 7.75 5.02
N GLU A 61 -21.92 8.03 5.60
CA GLU A 61 -21.58 9.37 6.11
C GLU A 61 -21.65 10.42 4.99
N ARG A 62 -21.12 10.08 3.80
CA ARG A 62 -21.22 10.95 2.62
C ARG A 62 -22.66 11.23 2.19
N GLU A 63 -23.55 10.27 2.30
CA GLU A 63 -24.98 10.49 2.01
C GLU A 63 -25.66 11.29 3.13
N TYR A 64 -25.29 11.06 4.39
CA TYR A 64 -25.79 11.84 5.51
C TYR A 64 -25.45 13.33 5.35
N ASP A 65 -24.20 13.63 4.97
CA ASP A 65 -23.72 14.98 4.65
C ASP A 65 -24.47 15.64 3.47
N ASN A 66 -25.11 14.84 2.62
CA ASN A 66 -25.99 15.33 1.54
C ASN A 66 -27.40 15.73 2.03
N ASN A 67 -27.56 16.07 3.31
CA ASN A 67 -28.80 16.50 3.96
C ASN A 67 -29.85 15.39 4.12
N MET A 68 -29.45 14.18 4.49
CA MET A 68 -30.42 13.20 4.97
C MET A 68 -31.04 13.65 6.30
N TYR A 69 -32.21 13.11 6.63
CA TYR A 69 -32.91 13.49 7.84
C TYR A 69 -32.17 13.03 9.11
N GLU A 70 -32.43 13.69 10.23
CA GLU A 70 -31.83 13.36 11.52
C GLU A 70 -32.12 11.90 11.94
N GLY A 71 -31.07 11.15 12.32
CA GLY A 71 -31.17 9.73 12.65
C GLY A 71 -31.14 8.78 11.45
N TRP A 72 -31.09 9.28 10.21
CA TRP A 72 -30.96 8.44 9.02
C TRP A 72 -29.71 7.54 9.08
N PHE A 73 -28.56 8.11 9.47
CA PHE A 73 -27.29 7.38 9.56
C PHE A 73 -27.38 6.23 10.58
N ASP A 74 -27.85 6.51 11.79
CA ASP A 74 -27.98 5.47 12.83
C ASP A 74 -28.94 4.36 12.39
N ASN A 75 -30.04 4.71 11.73
CA ASN A 75 -31.00 3.72 11.21
C ASN A 75 -30.36 2.82 10.15
N ILE A 76 -29.71 3.40 9.13
CA ILE A 76 -29.14 2.59 8.04
C ILE A 76 -27.96 1.74 8.52
N VAL A 77 -27.13 2.26 9.43
CA VAL A 77 -26.05 1.49 10.05
C VAL A 77 -26.62 0.32 10.86
N SER A 78 -27.74 0.52 11.56
CA SER A 78 -28.39 -0.56 12.33
C SER A 78 -29.02 -1.65 11.46
N ASP A 79 -29.35 -1.34 10.20
CA ASP A 79 -29.89 -2.29 9.24
C ASP A 79 -28.78 -3.17 8.60
N VAL A 80 -27.52 -2.76 8.66
CA VAL A 80 -26.39 -3.55 8.14
C VAL A 80 -26.08 -4.72 9.08
N THR A 81 -26.09 -5.93 8.52
CA THR A 81 -25.79 -7.14 9.27
C THR A 81 -24.33 -7.56 9.13
N GLU A 82 -23.86 -8.39 10.07
CA GLU A 82 -22.55 -9.05 9.96
C GLU A 82 -22.43 -9.95 8.71
N GLU A 83 -23.55 -10.50 8.23
CA GLU A 83 -23.57 -11.30 6.99
C GLU A 83 -23.30 -10.42 5.77
N ASP A 84 -23.93 -9.24 5.70
CA ASP A 84 -23.68 -8.26 4.62
C ASP A 84 -22.21 -7.82 4.59
N ILE A 85 -21.65 -7.50 5.75
CA ILE A 85 -20.23 -7.11 5.89
C ILE A 85 -19.32 -8.23 5.39
N LYS A 86 -19.59 -9.47 5.79
CA LYS A 86 -18.80 -10.64 5.40
C LYS A 86 -18.86 -10.93 3.90
N ASP A 87 -20.03 -10.79 3.30
CA ASP A 87 -20.22 -11.01 1.87
C ASP A 87 -19.49 -9.95 1.04
N ILE A 88 -19.58 -8.68 1.46
CA ILE A 88 -18.84 -7.58 0.83
C ILE A 88 -17.33 -7.76 1.02
N GLN A 89 -16.87 -8.12 2.23
CA GLN A 89 -15.46 -8.39 2.49
C GLN A 89 -14.93 -9.50 1.58
N SER A 90 -15.71 -10.58 1.40
CA SER A 90 -15.35 -11.69 0.51
C SER A 90 -15.19 -11.24 -0.94
N ILE A 91 -16.00 -10.28 -1.41
CA ILE A 91 -15.85 -9.69 -2.73
C ILE A 91 -14.57 -8.86 -2.83
N LEU A 92 -14.30 -8.01 -1.82
CA LEU A 92 -13.10 -7.17 -1.76
C LEU A 92 -11.85 -8.04 -1.77
N ASP A 93 -11.77 -9.02 -0.86
CA ASP A 93 -10.64 -9.95 -0.76
C ASP A 93 -10.38 -10.67 -2.09
N ARG A 94 -11.44 -11.16 -2.75
CA ARG A 94 -11.34 -11.80 -4.06
C ARG A 94 -10.84 -10.84 -5.13
N ILE A 95 -11.22 -9.56 -5.12
CA ILE A 95 -10.71 -8.58 -6.08
C ILE A 95 -9.22 -8.33 -5.82
N LEU A 96 -8.84 -8.10 -4.57
CA LEU A 96 -7.47 -7.81 -4.15
C LEU A 96 -6.52 -9.00 -4.33
N SER A 97 -7.04 -10.23 -4.35
CA SER A 97 -6.25 -11.45 -4.59
C SER A 97 -6.07 -11.83 -6.06
N ARG A 98 -6.76 -11.18 -7.02
CA ARG A 98 -6.67 -11.54 -8.44
C ARG A 98 -5.28 -11.34 -9.04
N SER A 99 -4.60 -10.30 -8.58
CA SER A 99 -3.27 -9.93 -9.04
C SER A 99 -2.44 -9.48 -7.84
N GLU A 100 -1.72 -10.43 -7.23
CA GLU A 100 -0.95 -10.17 -6.02
C GLU A 100 0.09 -9.05 -6.20
N SER A 101 0.60 -8.86 -7.43
CA SER A 101 1.58 -7.83 -7.77
C SER A 101 0.99 -6.45 -8.02
N THR A 102 -0.33 -6.31 -8.21
CA THR A 102 -0.95 -5.00 -8.49
C THR A 102 -1.58 -4.37 -7.25
N ASN A 103 -1.82 -5.16 -6.21
CA ASN A 103 -2.37 -4.69 -4.93
C ASN A 103 -1.29 -4.47 -3.87
N ILE A 104 -0.09 -4.06 -4.30
CA ILE A 104 1.02 -3.74 -3.42
C ILE A 104 1.54 -2.35 -3.70
N CYS A 105 2.04 -1.69 -2.67
CA CYS A 105 3.00 -0.60 -2.80
C CYS A 105 4.24 -0.93 -1.97
N TYR A 106 5.35 -0.28 -2.30
CA TYR A 106 6.57 -0.33 -1.52
C TYR A 106 6.69 0.95 -0.72
N ARG A 107 7.09 0.83 0.54
CA ARG A 107 7.37 1.95 1.43
C ARG A 107 8.85 1.92 1.81
N GLU A 108 9.43 3.09 2.01
CA GLU A 108 10.81 3.21 2.52
C GLU A 108 10.90 2.55 3.89
N ASP A 109 11.95 1.77 4.10
CA ASP A 109 12.22 1.08 5.37
C ASP A 109 13.56 1.55 5.97
N GLU A 110 14.69 1.03 5.51
CA GLU A 110 16.02 1.42 6.00
C GLU A 110 16.84 2.12 4.90
N LYS A 111 17.61 3.14 5.28
CA LYS A 111 18.53 3.80 4.33
C LYS A 111 19.63 2.82 3.92
N VAL A 112 19.91 2.77 2.62
CA VAL A 112 20.97 1.96 2.04
C VAL A 112 22.26 2.76 1.96
N GLU A 113 23.34 2.18 2.43
CA GLU A 113 24.71 2.67 2.24
C GLU A 113 25.28 2.06 0.96
N ILE A 114 25.74 2.90 0.03
CA ILE A 114 26.32 2.47 -1.23
C ILE A 114 27.83 2.22 -1.01
N ASP A 115 28.21 0.96 -0.81
CA ASP A 115 29.56 0.51 -0.46
C ASP A 115 30.30 -0.17 -1.62
N LEU A 116 30.16 0.40 -2.83
CA LEU A 116 30.74 -0.11 -4.09
C LEU A 116 32.25 0.14 -4.22
#